data_AF-A0A101PNK0-F1
#
_entry.id   AF-A0A101PNK0-F1
#
_cell.length_a   1.000
_cell.length_b   1.000
_cell.length_c   1.000
_cell.angle_alpha   90.00
_cell.angle_beta   90.00
_cell.angle_gamma   90.00
#
_symmetry.space_group_name_H-M   'P 1'
#
loop_
_entity.id
_entity.type
_entity.pdbx_description
1 polymer ?
#
loop_
_entity_poly.entity_id
_entity_poly.type
_entity_poly.pdbx_seq_one_letter_code
_entity_poly.pdbx_strand_id
1 'polypeptide(L)'
;MPGSASAATGQFRYTYTTTDGYEAVGFLNNPPSGQCINLQGPASEPGSTSRAPKNRTDATATVFLNADCEGDTYYTLPPGSGASDRLLLRSVVFS
;
A
#
# COMPACT_ATOMS: atom_id res chain seq x y z
N MET A 1 -19.25 -16.95 13.73
CA MET A 1 -19.21 -16.78 12.26
C MET A 1 -17.76 -16.63 11.88
N PRO A 2 -17.20 -17.43 10.93
CA PRO A 2 -15.89 -17.10 10.36
C PRO A 2 -16.07 -15.75 9.66
N GLY A 3 -15.40 -14.70 10.14
CA GLY A 3 -15.52 -13.37 9.55
C GLY A 3 -14.96 -13.41 8.14
N SER A 4 -15.83 -13.34 7.15
CA SER A 4 -15.44 -13.19 5.75
C SER A 4 -14.58 -11.94 5.65
N ALA A 5 -13.25 -12.10 5.54
CA ALA A 5 -12.38 -11.03 5.11
C ALA A 5 -12.85 -10.68 3.69
N SER A 6 -13.63 -9.61 3.56
CA SER A 6 -13.97 -9.08 2.24
C SER A 6 -12.65 -8.63 1.63
N ALA A 7 -12.28 -9.16 0.47
CA ALA A 7 -11.06 -8.74 -0.22
C ALA A 7 -11.45 -7.78 -1.34
N ALA A 8 -10.63 -6.76 -1.56
CA ALA A 8 -10.70 -5.96 -2.76
C ALA A 8 -10.40 -6.85 -3.97
N THR A 9 -10.97 -6.52 -5.11
CA THR A 9 -10.74 -7.15 -6.41
C THR A 9 -9.84 -6.27 -7.27
N GLY A 10 -8.79 -6.84 -7.83
CA GLY A 10 -7.84 -6.15 -8.71
C GLY A 10 -6.44 -6.08 -8.12
N GLN A 11 -5.67 -5.06 -8.51
CA GLN A 11 -4.26 -4.96 -8.15
C GLN A 11 -3.88 -3.58 -7.60
N PHE A 12 -3.19 -3.57 -6.46
CA PHE A 12 -2.50 -2.39 -5.97
C PHE A 12 -1.02 -2.48 -6.32
N ARG A 13 -0.44 -1.43 -6.90
CA ARG A 13 0.98 -1.39 -7.30
C ARG A 13 1.71 -0.27 -6.61
N TYR A 14 2.98 -0.48 -6.31
CA TYR A 14 3.81 0.49 -5.63
C TYR A 14 5.28 0.31 -6.01
N THR A 15 6.07 1.37 -5.97
CA THR A 15 7.51 1.33 -6.30
C THR A 15 8.31 1.47 -5.01
N TYR A 16 9.38 0.72 -4.83
CA TYR A 16 10.26 0.85 -3.67
C TYR A 16 11.72 0.68 -4.10
N THR A 17 12.63 1.18 -3.29
CA THR A 17 14.07 0.99 -3.49
C THR A 17 14.53 -0.22 -2.69
N THR A 18 15.29 -1.12 -3.29
CA THR A 18 15.87 -2.27 -2.60
C THR A 18 17.08 -1.86 -1.76
N THR A 19 17.53 -2.74 -0.87
CA THR A 19 18.79 -2.63 -0.12
C THR A 19 20.00 -2.25 -0.97
N ASP A 20 20.03 -2.77 -2.20
CA ASP A 20 21.13 -2.57 -3.15
C ASP A 20 21.00 -1.27 -3.96
N GLY A 21 19.99 -0.44 -3.68
CA GLY A 21 19.75 0.85 -4.32
C GLY A 21 19.00 0.79 -5.64
N TYR A 22 18.47 -0.38 -6.04
CA TYR A 22 17.70 -0.52 -7.28
C TYR A 22 16.22 -0.21 -7.08
N GLU A 23 15.57 0.37 -8.09
CA GLU A 23 14.12 0.52 -8.10
C GLU A 23 13.42 -0.80 -8.45
N ALA A 24 12.50 -1.22 -7.60
CA ALA A 24 11.66 -2.40 -7.79
C ALA A 24 10.17 -2.02 -7.68
N VAL A 25 9.31 -2.85 -8.26
CA VAL A 25 7.85 -2.66 -8.21
C VAL A 25 7.21 -3.80 -7.43
N GLY A 26 6.52 -3.46 -6.36
CA GLY A 26 5.67 -4.37 -5.60
C GLY A 26 4.22 -4.33 -6.07
N PHE A 27 3.50 -5.42 -5.85
CA PHE A 27 2.08 -5.52 -6.15
C PHE A 27 1.34 -6.36 -5.11
N LEU A 28 0.09 -6.01 -4.85
CA LEU A 28 -0.86 -6.78 -4.04
C LEU A 28 -2.02 -7.18 -4.95
N ASN A 29 -2.28 -8.48 -5.07
CA ASN A 29 -3.38 -9.00 -5.88
C ASN A 29 -4.54 -9.37 -4.95
N ASN A 30 -5.71 -8.81 -5.22
CA ASN A 30 -6.93 -8.97 -4.44
C ASN A 30 -6.70 -8.83 -2.91
N PRO A 31 -6.17 -7.68 -2.45
CA PRO A 31 -5.78 -7.53 -1.05
C PRO A 31 -7.00 -7.59 -0.11
N PRO A 32 -6.86 -8.14 1.11
CA PRO A 32 -7.92 -8.14 2.09
C PRO A 32 -8.33 -6.70 2.49
N SER A 33 -9.63 -6.44 2.54
CA SER A 33 -10.20 -5.19 3.03
C SER A 33 -10.33 -5.21 4.56
N GLY A 34 -10.23 -4.02 5.17
CA GLY A 34 -10.28 -3.84 6.62
C GLY A 34 -9.06 -4.36 7.38
N GLN A 35 -8.01 -4.81 6.68
CA GLN A 35 -6.75 -5.26 7.28
C GLN A 35 -5.62 -4.30 6.91
N CYS A 36 -4.75 -4.03 7.88
CA CYS A 36 -3.52 -3.32 7.62
C CYS A 36 -2.51 -4.23 6.93
N ILE A 37 -1.99 -3.77 5.79
CA ILE A 37 -0.98 -4.47 5.02
C ILE A 37 0.29 -3.62 5.00
N ASN A 38 1.35 -4.18 5.56
CA ASN A 38 2.70 -3.63 5.48
C ASN A 38 3.31 -3.94 4.10
N LEU A 39 3.78 -2.90 3.40
CA LEU A 39 4.36 -3.06 2.07
C LEU A 39 5.74 -3.70 2.16
N GLN A 40 5.96 -4.72 1.31
CA GLN A 40 7.17 -5.52 1.32
C GLN A 40 8.35 -4.71 0.79
N GLY A 41 9.45 -4.66 1.55
CA GLY A 41 10.54 -3.71 1.36
C GLY A 41 10.50 -2.59 2.41
N PRO A 42 9.69 -1.53 2.23
CA PRO A 42 9.71 -0.37 3.12
C PRO A 42 9.22 -0.64 4.55
N ALA A 43 8.41 -1.67 4.78
CA ALA A 43 8.04 -2.07 6.14
C ALA A 43 9.09 -2.99 6.80
N SER A 44 9.88 -3.72 6.02
CA SER A 44 10.91 -4.64 6.53
C SER A 44 12.23 -3.94 6.86
N GLU A 45 12.49 -2.79 6.25
CA GLU A 45 13.68 -1.99 6.51
C GLU A 45 13.35 -0.64 7.15
N PRO A 46 13.97 -0.31 8.30
CA PRO A 46 13.79 0.98 8.94
C PRO A 46 14.37 2.10 8.05
N GLY A 47 13.53 3.08 7.69
CA GLY A 47 13.90 4.21 6.84
C GLY A 47 13.57 4.06 5.36
N SER A 48 13.25 2.84 4.90
CA SER A 48 12.80 2.61 3.52
C SER A 48 11.33 2.99 3.34
N THR A 49 11.01 3.61 2.21
CA THR A 49 9.64 4.02 1.84
C THR A 49 9.32 3.57 0.42
N SER A 50 8.05 3.24 0.19
CA SER A 50 7.52 3.09 -1.16
C SER A 50 7.00 4.42 -1.67
N ARG A 51 6.83 4.54 -2.99
CA ARG A 51 6.28 5.70 -3.68
C ARG A 51 5.49 5.32 -4.93
N ALA A 52 4.85 6.34 -5.53
CA ALA A 52 4.04 6.22 -6.74
C ALA A 52 2.97 5.10 -6.69
N PRO A 53 2.16 5.04 -5.61
CA PRO A 53 1.14 4.01 -5.49
C PRO A 53 0.08 4.16 -6.57
N LYS A 54 -0.39 3.03 -7.10
CA LYS A 54 -1.47 2.95 -8.10
C LYS A 54 -2.51 1.98 -7.59
N ASN A 55 -3.69 2.51 -7.29
CA ASN A 55 -4.84 1.72 -6.90
C ASN A 55 -5.60 1.27 -8.15
N ARG A 56 -5.40 0.02 -8.58
CA ARG A 56 -6.21 -0.63 -9.62
C ARG A 56 -7.10 -1.72 -9.03
N THR A 57 -7.51 -1.56 -7.77
CA THR A 57 -8.59 -2.36 -7.20
C THR A 57 -9.92 -1.63 -7.34
N ASP A 58 -11.02 -2.31 -7.01
CA ASP A 58 -12.36 -1.72 -6.87
C ASP A 58 -12.63 -1.09 -5.49
N ALA A 59 -11.68 -1.21 -4.55
CA ALA A 59 -11.78 -0.66 -3.19
C ALA A 59 -10.98 0.64 -3.03
N THR A 60 -11.34 1.46 -2.05
CA THR A 60 -10.52 2.65 -1.71
C THR A 60 -9.28 2.20 -0.95
N ALA A 61 -8.11 2.69 -1.34
CA ALA A 61 -6.86 2.39 -0.66
C ALA A 61 -6.41 3.58 0.20
N THR A 62 -6.34 3.39 1.51
CA THR A 62 -5.80 4.37 2.46
C THR A 62 -4.37 4.01 2.78
N VAL A 63 -3.42 4.86 2.40
CA VAL A 63 -1.98 4.63 2.55
C VAL A 63 -1.39 5.50 3.66
N PHE A 64 -0.43 4.97 4.40
CA PHE A 64 0.18 5.63 5.55
C PHE A 64 1.69 5.75 5.37
N LEU A 65 2.26 6.84 5.91
CA LEU A 65 3.71 7.04 5.92
C LEU A 65 4.47 6.07 6.82
N ASN A 66 3.81 5.54 7.86
CA ASN A 66 4.41 4.58 8.78
C ASN A 66 3.97 3.14 8.46
N ALA A 67 4.69 2.18 9.03
CA ALA A 67 4.24 0.79 9.07
C ALA A 67 3.00 0.67 9.98
N ASP A 68 2.35 -0.49 9.93
CA ASP A 68 1.27 -0.89 10.83
C ASP A 68 0.03 0.03 10.79
N CYS A 69 -0.09 0.84 9.73
CA CYS A 69 -1.18 1.78 9.51
C CYS A 69 -1.30 2.80 10.64
N GLU A 70 -0.16 3.17 11.22
CA GLU A 70 -0.07 4.12 12.33
C GLU A 70 0.24 5.54 11.84
N GLY A 71 -0.13 6.51 12.68
CA GLY A 71 0.17 7.92 12.51
C GLY A 71 -0.93 8.73 11.83
N ASP A 72 -0.85 10.04 12.02
CA ASP A 72 -1.90 10.99 11.60
C ASP A 72 -1.83 11.38 10.11
N THR A 73 -0.74 11.04 9.43
CA THR A 73 -0.53 11.39 8.01
C THR A 73 -0.84 10.20 7.11
N TYR A 74 -1.99 10.27 6.47
CA TYR A 74 -2.47 9.28 5.50
C TYR A 74 -3.00 9.95 4.24
N TYR A 75 -3.12 9.16 3.17
CA TYR A 75 -3.70 9.60 1.91
C TYR A 75 -4.66 8.53 1.39
N THR A 76 -5.78 8.97 0.81
CA THR A 76 -6.76 8.05 0.22
C THR A 76 -6.65 8.06 -1.30
N LEU A 77 -6.66 6.86 -1.87
CA LEU A 77 -6.60 6.61 -3.30
C LEU A 77 -7.91 5.94 -3.72
N PRO A 78 -8.81 6.66 -4.40
CA PRO A 78 -10.01 6.06 -4.98
C PRO A 78 -9.69 4.90 -5.93
N PRO A 79 -10.64 3.99 -6.18
CA PRO A 79 -10.52 2.95 -7.20
C PRO A 79 -10.08 3.52 -8.55
N GLY A 80 -9.10 2.88 -9.19
CA GLY A 80 -8.55 3.31 -10.49
C GLY A 80 -7.61 4.52 -10.44
N SER A 81 -7.36 5.11 -9.27
CA SER A 81 -6.48 6.28 -9.13
C SER A 81 -5.03 5.91 -8.84
N GLY A 82 -4.14 6.90 -8.85
CA GLY A 82 -2.76 6.76 -8.41
C GLY A 82 -2.18 8.10 -7.98
N ALA A 83 -1.11 8.04 -7.21
CA ALA A 83 -0.34 9.21 -6.82
C ALA A 83 1.04 9.22 -7.50
N SER A 84 1.65 10.40 -7.53
CA SER A 84 3.01 10.59 -8.03
C SER A 84 4.05 10.04 -7.05
N ASP A 85 5.30 9.97 -7.51
CA ASP A 85 6.49 9.59 -6.74
C ASP A 85 6.75 10.45 -5.48
N ARG A 86 6.05 11.58 -5.33
CA ARG A 86 6.12 12.42 -4.13
C ARG A 86 5.36 11.84 -2.95
N LEU A 87 4.36 10.98 -3.19
CA LEU A 87 3.62 10.34 -2.11
C LEU A 87 4.41 9.13 -1.63
N LEU A 88 4.97 9.24 -0.43
CA LEU A 88 5.66 8.16 0.25
C LEU A 88 4.66 7.34 1.08
N LEU A 89 4.89 6.04 1.23
CA LEU A 89 4.05 5.14 2.01
C LEU A 89 4.81 3.89 2.48
N ARG A 90 4.36 3.30 3.58
CA ARG A 90 4.90 2.05 4.14
C ARG A 90 3.82 1.01 4.44
N SER A 91 2.58 1.42 4.65
CA SER A 91 1.44 0.53 4.85
C SER A 91 0.17 1.03 4.16
N VAL A 92 -0.80 0.12 3.97
CA VAL A 92 -2.06 0.39 3.27
C VAL A 92 -3.21 -0.42 3.88
N VAL A 93 -4.41 0.17 3.89
CA VAL A 93 -5.69 -0.48 4.21
C VAL A 93 -6.65 -0.30 3.02
N PHE A 94 -7.42 -1.34 2.70
CA PHE A 94 -8.46 -1.27 1.67
C PHE A 94 -9.86 -1.27 2.31
N SER A 95 -10.80 -0.51 1.74
CA SER A 95 -12.20 -0.41 2.20
C SER A 95 -13.19 -0.36 1.05
#